data_AF-A0A7Z7IP26-F1
#
_entry.id   AF-A0A7Z7IP26-F1
#
_cell.length_a   1.000
_cell.length_b   1.000
_cell.length_c   1.000
_cell.angle_alpha   90.00
_cell.angle_beta   90.00
_cell.angle_gamma   90.00
#
_symmetry.space_group_name_H-M   'P 1'
#
loop_
_entity.id
_entity.type
_entity.pdbx_description
1 polymer ?
#
loop_
_entity_poly.entity_id
_entity_poly.type
_entity_poly.pdbx_seq_one_letter_code
_entity_poly.pdbx_strand_id
1 'polypeptide(L)'
;MKTFAVNLALAIAALTLAPTAHADMQIGNYTANTDRDRGHNWIWAIRPCVSRAPGCLTIQGVPQPNGQAAPYKEDAYLSNGRYTLTVDVPDGVRCVVQFFPRMTSIRGMRSH
;
A
#
# COMPACT_ATOMS: atom_id res chain seq x y z
N MET A 1 28.85 41.58 -9.08
CA MET A 1 28.44 40.69 -10.20
C MET A 1 28.91 39.25 -10.00
N LYS A 2 30.20 38.99 -9.77
CA LYS A 2 30.76 37.63 -9.56
C LYS A 2 30.12 36.83 -8.41
N THR A 3 29.83 37.45 -7.27
CA THR A 3 29.22 36.81 -6.10
C THR A 3 27.77 36.36 -6.33
N PHE A 4 26.99 37.12 -7.10
CA PHE A 4 25.61 36.75 -7.46
C PHE A 4 25.56 35.50 -8.35
N ALA A 5 26.49 35.38 -9.29
CA ALA A 5 26.59 34.22 -10.18
C ALA A 5 26.94 32.93 -9.40
N VAL A 6 27.83 33.02 -8.42
CA VAL A 6 28.22 31.88 -7.57
C VAL A 6 27.03 31.41 -6.71
N ASN A 7 26.31 32.34 -6.08
CA ASN A 7 25.16 32.00 -5.24
C ASN A 7 24.01 31.38 -6.04
N LEU A 8 23.75 31.89 -7.25
CA LEU A 8 22.74 31.35 -8.13
C LEU A 8 23.10 29.93 -8.62
N ALA A 9 24.36 29.70 -8.99
CA ALA A 9 24.82 28.37 -9.40
C ALA A 9 24.71 27.35 -8.26
N LEU A 10 25.01 27.75 -7.02
CA LEU A 10 24.92 26.88 -5.86
C LEU A 10 23.45 26.52 -5.50
N ALA A 11 22.53 27.48 -5.66
CA ALA A 11 21.11 27.25 -5.42
C ALA A 11 20.49 26.29 -6.46
N ILE A 12 20.88 26.41 -7.72
CA ILE A 12 20.41 25.51 -8.79
C ILE A 12 20.95 24.09 -8.58
N ALA A 13 22.23 23.96 -8.19
CA ALA A 13 22.82 22.66 -7.86
C ALA A 13 22.07 21.96 -6.71
N ALA A 14 21.72 22.69 -5.64
CA ALA A 14 21.00 22.14 -4.50
C ALA A 14 19.62 21.55 -4.86
N LEU A 15 18.92 22.13 -5.84
CA LEU A 15 17.63 21.60 -6.32
C LEU A 15 17.78 20.30 -7.13
N THR A 16 18.90 20.11 -7.82
CA THR A 16 19.17 18.89 -8.61
C THR A 16 19.70 17.72 -7.78
N LEU A 17 20.25 18.02 -6.60
CA LEU A 17 20.88 17.05 -5.70
C LEU A 17 20.00 16.64 -4.53
N ALA A 18 18.78 17.19 -4.43
CA ALA A 18 17.84 16.76 -3.41
C ALA A 18 17.52 15.27 -3.62
N PRO A 19 17.93 14.36 -2.72
CA PRO A 19 17.54 12.97 -2.83
C PRO A 19 16.02 12.89 -2.81
N THR A 20 15.43 12.19 -3.78
CA THR A 20 14.02 11.83 -3.71
C THR A 20 13.86 10.90 -2.51
N ALA A 21 13.41 11.47 -1.39
CA ALA A 21 13.01 10.69 -0.23
C ALA A 21 11.80 9.85 -0.65
N HIS A 22 12.06 8.62 -1.08
CA HIS A 22 11.02 7.60 -1.20
C HIS A 22 10.72 7.15 0.23
N ALA A 23 9.82 7.83 0.93
CA ALA A 23 9.38 7.34 2.22
C ALA A 23 8.42 6.16 1.97
N ASP A 24 9.04 5.00 1.78
CA ASP A 24 8.33 3.75 1.57
C ASP A 24 7.46 3.41 2.79
N MET A 25 6.43 2.60 2.58
CA MET A 25 5.62 2.09 3.67
C MET A 25 6.50 1.18 4.55
N GLN A 26 6.37 1.35 5.87
CA GLN A 26 7.09 0.49 6.81
C GLN A 26 6.53 -0.94 6.80
N ILE A 27 7.43 -1.91 6.89
CA ILE A 27 7.07 -3.32 7.01
C ILE A 27 6.52 -3.57 8.42
N GLY A 28 5.32 -4.15 8.49
CA GLY A 28 4.65 -4.34 9.76
C GLY A 28 3.26 -4.92 9.61
N ASN A 29 2.53 -4.95 10.73
CA ASN A 29 1.13 -5.32 10.75
C ASN A 29 0.29 -4.08 11.04
N TYR A 30 -0.71 -3.83 10.21
CA TYR A 30 -1.55 -2.63 10.28
C TYR A 30 -3.01 -3.02 10.36
N THR A 31 -3.79 -2.29 11.15
CA THR A 31 -5.25 -2.42 11.10
C THR A 31 -5.77 -1.65 9.89
N ALA A 32 -6.39 -2.35 8.95
CA ALA A 32 -7.09 -1.74 7.84
C ALA A 32 -8.51 -1.37 8.29
N ASN A 33 -8.74 -0.06 8.44
CA ASN A 33 -10.03 0.51 8.77
C ASN A 33 -10.81 0.76 7.47
N THR A 34 -11.84 -0.04 7.23
CA THR A 34 -12.70 0.07 6.06
C THR A 34 -14.15 -0.15 6.45
N ASP A 35 -15.05 0.56 5.77
CA ASP A 35 -16.50 0.43 5.90
C ASP A 35 -17.09 -0.68 5.03
N ARG A 36 -16.25 -1.34 4.20
CA ARG A 36 -16.64 -2.42 3.30
C ARG A 36 -17.19 -3.64 4.05
N ASP A 37 -16.54 -4.00 5.15
CA ASP A 37 -16.80 -5.24 5.88
C ASP A 37 -17.26 -4.94 7.31
N ARG A 38 -18.57 -4.81 7.53
CA ARG A 38 -19.11 -4.44 8.87
C ARG A 38 -19.02 -5.55 9.93
N GLY A 39 -18.65 -6.77 9.53
CA GLY A 39 -18.61 -7.94 10.42
C GLY A 39 -17.23 -8.30 10.94
N HIS A 40 -16.16 -7.69 10.41
CA HIS A 40 -14.78 -7.98 10.80
C HIS A 40 -13.86 -6.84 10.39
N ASN A 41 -12.75 -6.69 11.12
CA ASN A 41 -11.65 -5.83 10.72
C ASN A 41 -10.59 -6.65 9.99
N TRP A 42 -9.76 -5.98 9.20
CA TRP A 42 -8.61 -6.60 8.55
C TRP A 42 -7.32 -6.20 9.27
N ILE A 43 -6.47 -7.17 9.58
CA ILE A 43 -5.05 -6.93 9.82
C ILE A 43 -4.32 -7.15 8.50
N TRP A 44 -3.58 -6.16 8.04
CA TRP A 44 -2.66 -6.27 6.92
C TRP A 44 -1.27 -6.57 7.43
N ALA A 45 -0.81 -7.80 7.16
CA ALA A 45 0.58 -8.17 7.33
C ALA A 45 1.35 -7.82 6.06
N ILE A 46 2.16 -6.79 6.13
CA ILE A 46 2.90 -6.22 5.00
C ILE A 46 4.33 -6.70 5.06
N ARG A 47 4.84 -7.23 3.94
CA ARG A 47 6.19 -7.78 3.80
C ARG A 47 6.82 -7.33 2.47
N PRO A 48 8.16 -7.33 2.36
CA PRO A 48 8.81 -7.10 1.07
C PRO A 48 8.37 -8.18 0.06
N CYS A 49 8.17 -7.78 -1.20
CA CYS A 49 7.97 -8.74 -2.28
C CYS A 49 9.16 -9.70 -2.42
N VAL A 50 8.91 -10.90 -2.97
CA VAL A 50 9.97 -11.89 -3.25
C VAL A 50 11.03 -11.31 -4.20
N SER A 51 10.61 -10.58 -5.23
CA SER A 51 11.50 -9.90 -6.18
C SER A 51 12.29 -8.75 -5.55
N ARG A 52 11.86 -8.23 -4.39
CA ARG A 52 12.39 -7.02 -3.72
C ARG A 52 12.50 -5.81 -4.65
N ALA A 53 11.66 -5.74 -5.68
CA ALA A 53 11.61 -4.58 -6.56
C ALA A 53 11.21 -3.32 -5.76
N PRO A 54 11.80 -2.15 -6.03
CA PRO A 54 11.38 -0.90 -5.42
C PRO A 54 9.88 -0.66 -5.66
N GLY A 55 9.14 -0.24 -4.63
CA GLY A 55 7.71 0.01 -4.76
C GLY A 55 6.84 -1.25 -4.84
N CYS A 56 7.34 -2.41 -4.38
CA CYS A 56 6.58 -3.66 -4.32
C CYS A 56 6.47 -4.16 -2.88
N LEU A 57 5.24 -4.38 -2.42
CA LEU A 57 4.96 -4.95 -1.09
C LEU A 57 3.97 -6.11 -1.20
N THR A 58 4.27 -7.25 -0.58
CA THR A 58 3.31 -8.34 -0.43
C THR A 58 2.43 -8.06 0.79
N ILE A 59 1.11 -8.11 0.61
CA ILE A 59 0.13 -7.82 1.64
C ILE A 59 -0.75 -9.04 1.85
N GLN A 60 -0.81 -9.50 3.09
CA GLN A 60 -1.73 -10.54 3.51
C GLN A 60 -2.82 -9.93 4.40
N GLY A 61 -4.07 -10.06 3.95
CA GLY A 61 -5.26 -9.71 4.72
C GLY A 61 -5.66 -10.85 5.64
N VAL A 62 -5.63 -10.58 6.95
CA VAL A 62 -6.05 -11.52 8.01
C VAL A 62 -7.30 -10.97 8.70
N PRO A 63 -8.44 -11.67 8.66
CA PRO A 63 -9.67 -11.16 9.25
C PRO A 63 -9.67 -11.30 10.78
N GLN A 64 -10.29 -10.33 11.46
CA GLN A 64 -10.45 -10.28 12.92
C GLN A 64 -11.87 -9.79 13.31
N PRO A 65 -12.71 -10.64 13.93
CA PRO A 65 -12.55 -12.09 14.11
C PRO A 65 -12.72 -12.85 12.79
N ASN A 66 -12.23 -14.09 12.73
CA ASN A 66 -12.40 -14.93 11.54
C ASN A 66 -13.81 -15.58 11.50
N GLY A 67 -14.84 -14.76 11.30
CA GLY A 67 -16.24 -15.15 11.23
C GLY A 67 -16.70 -15.43 9.79
N GLN A 68 -16.10 -16.43 9.14
CA GLN A 68 -16.33 -16.81 7.72
C GLN A 68 -15.69 -15.88 6.67
N ALA A 69 -14.74 -15.04 7.07
CA ALA A 69 -13.96 -14.26 6.12
C ALA A 69 -12.74 -15.06 5.66
N ALA A 70 -12.43 -15.05 4.37
CA ALA A 70 -11.29 -15.80 3.86
C ALA A 70 -10.07 -14.88 3.75
N PRO A 71 -8.89 -15.29 4.26
CA PRO A 71 -7.69 -14.49 4.10
C PRO A 71 -7.31 -14.37 2.62
N TYR A 72 -6.71 -13.25 2.24
CA TYR A 72 -6.17 -13.01 0.90
C TYR A 72 -4.70 -12.60 0.99
N LYS A 73 -3.95 -12.79 -0.10
CA LYS A 73 -2.55 -12.36 -0.19
C LYS A 73 -2.23 -11.97 -1.61
N GLU A 74 -1.78 -10.73 -1.81
CA GLU A 74 -1.40 -10.20 -3.12
C GLU A 74 -0.29 -9.17 -3.02
N ASP A 75 0.35 -8.89 -4.14
CA ASP A 75 1.36 -7.84 -4.26
C ASP A 75 0.71 -6.49 -4.56
N ALA A 76 1.17 -5.47 -3.82
CA ALA A 76 0.80 -4.08 -3.99
C ALA A 76 1.94 -3.33 -4.68
N TYR A 77 1.58 -2.53 -5.67
CA TYR A 77 2.53 -1.75 -6.45
C TYR A 77 2.36 -0.26 -6.17
N LEU A 78 3.48 0.43 -5.99
CA LEU A 78 3.55 1.87 -5.78
C LEU A 78 3.33 2.60 -7.11
N SER A 79 2.30 3.44 -7.17
CA SER A 79 2.09 4.36 -8.28
C SER A 79 1.60 5.70 -7.75
N ASN A 80 2.24 6.80 -8.16
CA ASN A 80 1.89 8.16 -7.74
C ASN A 80 1.82 8.32 -6.20
N GLY A 81 2.81 7.80 -5.48
CA GLY A 81 2.87 7.88 -4.00
C GLY A 81 1.84 7.02 -3.27
N ARG A 82 1.19 6.09 -3.97
CA ARG A 82 0.15 5.23 -3.39
C ARG A 82 0.30 3.79 -3.83
N TYR A 83 0.30 2.90 -2.85
CA TYR A 83 0.22 1.46 -3.05
C TYR A 83 -1.21 1.05 -3.41
N THR A 84 -1.32 0.29 -4.50
CA THR A 84 -2.57 -0.31 -4.94
C THR A 84 -2.35 -1.79 -5.14
N LEU A 85 -3.27 -2.60 -4.62
CA LEU A 85 -3.36 -4.04 -4.90
C LEU A 85 -4.76 -4.37 -5.42
N THR A 86 -4.87 -5.48 -6.14
CA THR A 86 -6.16 -6.02 -6.54
C THR A 86 -6.26 -7.44 -6.05
N VAL A 87 -7.32 -7.73 -5.30
CA VAL A 87 -7.52 -9.02 -4.65
C VAL A 87 -8.89 -9.57 -5.03
N ASP A 88 -8.98 -10.87 -5.26
CA ASP A 88 -10.25 -11.56 -5.25
C ASP A 88 -10.60 -11.90 -3.80
N VAL A 89 -11.44 -11.08 -3.18
CA VAL A 89 -11.93 -11.37 -1.83
C VAL A 89 -12.89 -12.54 -1.94
N PRO A 90 -12.60 -13.72 -1.36
CA PRO A 90 -13.44 -14.92 -1.57
C PRO A 90 -14.86 -14.76 -1.02
N ASP A 91 -15.03 -13.91 0.00
CA ASP A 91 -16.30 -13.49 0.58
C ASP A 91 -16.74 -12.08 0.15
N GLY A 92 -16.23 -11.59 -0.99
CA GLY A 92 -16.52 -10.26 -1.53
C GLY A 92 -18.00 -10.03 -1.89
N VAL A 93 -18.79 -11.10 -1.94
CA VAL A 93 -20.26 -11.06 -1.98
C VAL A 93 -20.80 -11.97 -0.91
N ARG A 94 -21.62 -11.42 -0.02
CA ARG A 94 -22.31 -12.17 1.01
C ARG A 94 -23.81 -12.24 0.67
N CYS A 95 -24.25 -13.41 0.23
CA CYS A 95 -25.67 -13.79 0.21
C CYS A 95 -25.97 -14.58 1.48
N VAL A 96 -27.24 -14.71 1.87
CA VAL A 96 -27.68 -15.27 3.18
C VAL A 96 -26.98 -16.60 3.56
N VAL A 97 -26.66 -17.46 2.58
CA VAL A 97 -25.97 -18.74 2.79
C VAL A 97 -24.85 -19.04 1.78
N GLN A 98 -24.47 -18.06 0.95
CA GLN A 98 -23.48 -18.27 -0.12
C GLN A 98 -22.50 -17.10 -0.23
N PHE A 99 -21.24 -17.44 -0.48
CA PHE A 99 -20.12 -16.50 -0.62
C PHE A 99 -19.52 -16.64 -2.01
N PHE A 100 -19.39 -15.53 -2.72
CA PHE A 100 -18.79 -15.51 -4.05
C PHE A 100 -17.55 -14.60 -4.08
N PRO A 101 -16.48 -15.03 -4.77
CA PRO A 101 -15.34 -14.17 -5.02
C PRO A 101 -15.76 -12.91 -5.77
N ARG A 102 -15.25 -11.76 -5.35
CA ARG A 102 -15.29 -10.56 -6.18
C ARG A 102 -13.97 -9.82 -6.17
N MET A 103 -13.48 -9.57 -7.39
CA MET A 103 -12.31 -8.73 -7.65
C MET A 103 -12.55 -7.35 -7.05
N THR A 104 -11.62 -6.93 -6.20
CA THR A 104 -11.66 -5.67 -5.48
C THR A 104 -10.29 -5.01 -5.56
N SER A 105 -10.24 -3.80 -6.09
CA SER A 105 -9.04 -2.97 -5.97
C SER A 105 -9.03 -2.33 -4.58
N ILE A 106 -8.01 -2.66 -3.80
CA ILE A 106 -7.76 -2.04 -2.51
C ILE A 106 -6.72 -0.94 -2.75
N ARG A 107 -7.12 0.28 -2.41
CA ARG A 107 -6.29 1.48 -2.52
C ARG A 107 -6.26 2.11 -1.14
N GLY A 108 -5.10 2.17 -0.50
CA GLY A 108 -5.11 2.64 0.89
C GLY A 108 -3.78 3.11 1.46
N MET A 109 -2.66 2.54 1.03
CA MET A 109 -1.39 2.82 1.69
C MET A 109 -0.64 3.91 0.92
N ARG A 110 -0.41 5.04 1.57
CA ARG A 110 0.45 6.09 1.03
C ARG A 110 1.89 5.78 1.41
N SER A 111 2.82 6.04 0.48
CA SER A 111 4.22 6.24 0.86
C SER A 111 4.25 7.50 1.75
N HIS A 112 4.90 7.41 2.91
CA HIS A 112 5.01 8.54 3.84
C HIS A 112 5.83 9.69 3.26
#